data_AF-A0A8K0WBI8-F1
#
_entry.id   AF-A0A8K0WBI8-F1
#
_cell.length_a   1.000
_cell.length_b   1.000
_cell.length_c   1.000
_cell.angle_alpha   90.00
_cell.angle_beta   90.00
_cell.angle_gamma   90.00
#
_symmetry.space_group_name_H-M   'P 1'
#
loop_
_entity.id
_entity.type
_entity.pdbx_description
1 polymer ?
#
loop_
_entity_poly.entity_id
_entity_poly.type
_entity_poly.pdbx_seq_one_letter_code
_entity_poly.pdbx_strand_id
1 'polypeptide(L)' 'MLGYSFISSLLAVAALSIPHVQASLPDLVIPLLGSNPCTWGPSFWCASEENMKRCGVTQEECEKYANDIL' A
#
# COMPACT_ATOMS: atom_id res chain seq x y z
N MET A 1 21.81 -47.20 -38.24
CA MET A 1 21.68 -47.74 -36.87
C MET A 1 22.60 -46.94 -35.97
N LEU A 2 22.21 -46.65 -34.72
CA LEU A 2 22.77 -45.64 -33.79
C LEU A 2 22.19 -44.23 -34.02
N GLY A 3 20.94 -43.94 -33.69
CA GLY A 3 20.19 -44.39 -32.53
C GLY A 3 20.34 -43.36 -31.41
N TYR A 4 19.35 -42.48 -31.28
CA TYR A 4 18.57 -42.43 -30.05
C TYR A 4 19.37 -42.23 -28.74
N SER A 5 20.38 -41.37 -28.73
CA SER A 5 21.17 -41.07 -27.52
C SER A 5 21.62 -39.61 -27.36
N PHE A 6 20.97 -38.68 -28.07
CA PHE A 6 21.19 -37.23 -27.86
C PHE A 6 19.90 -36.44 -27.60
N ILE A 7 18.74 -37.06 -27.77
CA ILE A 7 17.43 -36.45 -27.49
C ILE A 7 16.99 -36.59 -26.03
N SER A 8 17.72 -37.35 -25.20
CA SER A 8 17.36 -37.59 -23.79
C SER A 8 17.78 -36.46 -22.84
N SER A 9 18.75 -35.63 -23.22
CA SER A 9 19.26 -34.57 -22.33
C SER A 9 18.50 -33.24 -22.40
N LEU A 10 17.61 -33.05 -23.38
CA LEU A 10 16.87 -31.78 -23.57
C LEU A 10 15.58 -31.68 -22.75
N LEU A 11 15.11 -32.78 -22.14
CA LEU A 11 13.86 -32.78 -21.34
C LEU A 11 14.06 -32.62 -19.83
N ALA A 12 15.29 -32.69 -19.32
CA ALA A 12 15.54 -32.65 -17.87
C ALA A 12 15.76 -31.24 -17.28
N VAL A 13 15.93 -30.20 -18.10
CA VAL A 13 16.34 -28.86 -17.59
C VAL A 13 15.25 -27.78 -17.74
N ALA A 14 14.08 -28.12 -18.31
CA ALA A 14 13.00 -27.15 -18.50
C ALA A 14 12.09 -26.95 -17.26
N ALA A 15 12.40 -27.58 -16.12
CA ALA A 15 11.59 -27.49 -14.91
C ALA A 15 12.19 -26.58 -13.80
N LEU A 16 13.43 -26.08 -13.96
CA LEU A 16 14.10 -25.28 -12.92
C LEU A 16 14.15 -23.77 -13.21
N SER A 17 13.50 -23.32 -14.27
CA SER A 17 13.47 -21.89 -14.68
C SER A 17 12.07 -21.30 -14.72
N ILE A 18 11.05 -21.97 -14.17
CA ILE A 18 9.79 -21.29 -13.85
C ILE A 18 10.03 -20.51 -12.55
N PRO A 19 10.10 -19.17 -12.57
CA PRO A 19 10.07 -18.42 -11.33
C PRO A 19 8.80 -18.83 -10.59
N HIS A 20 8.96 -19.43 -9.42
CA HIS A 20 7.85 -19.70 -8.52
C HIS A 20 7.20 -18.34 -8.23
N VAL A 21 6.07 -18.08 -8.88
CA VAL A 21 5.15 -17.02 -8.49
C VAL A 21 4.56 -17.50 -7.17
N GLN A 22 5.24 -17.19 -6.08
CA GLN A 22 4.62 -17.18 -4.77
C GLN A 22 3.62 -16.02 -4.86
N ALA A 23 2.36 -16.35 -5.14
CA ALA A 23 1.27 -15.41 -5.02
C ALA A 23 1.11 -15.10 -3.53
N SER A 24 1.95 -14.20 -3.02
CA SER A 24 1.68 -13.50 -1.78
C SER A 24 0.49 -12.61 -2.09
N LEU A 25 -0.72 -13.12 -1.88
CA LEU A 25 -1.92 -12.29 -1.85
C LEU A 25 -1.60 -11.20 -0.82
N PRO A 26 -1.49 -9.91 -1.21
CA PRO A 26 -1.37 -8.87 -0.21
C PRO A 26 -2.56 -9.05 0.71
N ASP A 27 -2.28 -9.25 2.00
CA ASP A 27 -3.32 -9.26 3.03
C ASP A 27 -4.19 -8.04 2.76
N LEU A 28 -5.48 -8.26 2.49
CA LEU A 28 -6.41 -7.18 2.22
C LEU A 28 -6.64 -6.46 3.55
N VAL A 29 -5.70 -5.62 3.95
CA VAL A 29 -5.81 -4.78 5.13
C VAL A 29 -6.79 -3.68 4.78
N ILE A 30 -8.07 -3.93 5.07
CA ILE A 30 -9.09 -2.89 5.04
C ILE A 30 -8.91 -2.09 6.32
N PRO A 31 -8.43 -0.84 6.26
CA PRO A 31 -8.33 -0.01 7.45
C PRO A 31 -9.74 0.22 8.00
N LEU A 32 -9.89 0.06 9.32
CA LEU A 32 -11.15 0.38 9.98
C LEU A 32 -11.49 1.85 9.73
N LEU A 33 -12.74 2.14 9.37
CA LEU A 33 -13.23 3.51 9.21
C LEU A 33 -12.93 4.31 10.48
N GLY A 34 -12.32 5.50 10.30
CA GLY A 34 -11.92 6.36 11.42
C GLY A 34 -10.66 5.92 12.17
N SER A 35 -9.95 4.87 11.74
CA SER A 35 -8.63 4.51 12.32
C SER A 35 -7.57 5.59 12.13
N ASN A 36 -7.70 6.42 11.09
CA ASN A 36 -6.87 7.60 10.89
C ASN A 36 -7.56 8.83 11.52
N PRO A 37 -7.04 9.41 12.62
CA PRO A 37 -7.67 10.55 13.26
C PRO A 37 -7.69 11.83 12.40
N CYS A 38 -6.82 11.91 11.39
CA CYS A 38 -6.85 13.02 10.43
C CYS A 38 -8.09 12.98 9.52
N THR A 39 -8.85 11.88 9.51
CA THR A 39 -10.14 11.79 8.80
C THR A 39 -11.33 12.16 9.68
N TRP A 40 -11.14 12.53 10.95
CA TRP A 40 -12.24 12.92 11.86
C TRP A 40 -12.77 14.33 11.60
N GLY A 41 -12.00 15.14 10.87
CA GLY A 41 -12.40 16.49 10.48
C GLY A 41 -11.76 17.61 11.31
N PRO A 42 -12.01 18.87 10.95
CA PRO A 42 -11.19 20.01 11.38
C PRO A 42 -11.19 20.25 12.88
N SER A 43 -12.27 19.87 13.57
CA SER A 43 -12.34 19.89 15.02
C SER A 43 -11.22 19.07 15.70
N PHE A 44 -10.67 18.05 15.03
CA PHE A 44 -9.49 17.32 15.52
C PHE A 44 -8.18 17.95 15.06
N TRP A 45 -7.99 18.13 13.74
CA TRP A 45 -6.70 18.56 13.21
C TRP A 45 -6.36 20.02 13.52
N CYS A 46 -7.35 20.87 13.77
CA CYS A 46 -7.16 22.26 14.21
C CYS A 46 -7.22 22.44 15.73
N ALA A 47 -7.35 21.37 16.52
CA ALA A 47 -7.42 21.48 17.98
C ALA A 47 -6.08 21.84 18.64
N SER A 48 -4.96 21.52 17.99
CA SER A 48 -3.61 21.81 18.49
C SER A 48 -2.58 21.79 17.36
N GLU A 49 -1.44 22.48 17.58
CA GLU A 49 -0.31 22.46 16.64
C GLU A 49 0.26 21.04 16.43
N GLU A 50 0.19 20.19 17.47
CA GLU A 50 0.60 18.78 17.37
C GLU A 50 -0.29 18.01 16.38
N ASN A 51 -1.62 18.19 16.48
CA ASN A 51 -2.55 17.55 15.56
C ASN A 51 -2.38 18.06 14.13
N MET A 52 -2.13 19.36 13.96
CA MET A 52 -1.83 19.96 12.65
C MET A 52 -0.58 19.33 12.03
N LYS A 53 0.53 19.27 12.78
CA LYS A 53 1.78 18.63 12.34
C LYS A 53 1.57 17.16 11.99
N ARG A 54 0.84 16.43 12.83
CA ARG A 54 0.52 15.02 12.62
C ARG A 54 -0.29 14.80 11.35
N CYS A 55 -1.22 15.71 11.03
CA CYS A 55 -2.10 15.60 9.89
C CYS A 55 -1.61 16.31 8.63
N GLY A 56 -0.45 16.98 8.68
CA GLY A 56 0.10 17.72 7.55
C GLY A 56 -0.72 18.96 7.18
N VAL A 57 -1.38 19.56 8.17
CA VAL A 57 -2.24 20.73 7.99
C VAL A 57 -1.48 21.99 8.37
N THR A 58 -1.74 23.06 7.62
CA THR A 58 -1.28 24.42 7.90
C THR A 58 -2.27 25.24 8.73
N GLN A 59 -1.76 26.29 9.40
CA GLN A 59 -2.59 27.23 10.15
C GLN A 59 -3.62 27.93 9.25
N GLU A 60 -3.24 28.27 8.01
CA GLU A 60 -4.10 28.92 7.01
C GLU A 60 -5.32 28.05 6.66
N GLU A 61 -5.16 26.73 6.54
CA GLU A 61 -6.28 25.81 6.29
C GLU A 61 -7.27 25.78 7.46
N CYS A 62 -6.78 25.85 8.69
CA CYS A 62 -7.63 25.94 9.88
C CYS A 62 -8.37 27.28 9.96
N GLU A 63 -7.69 28.38 9.65
CA GLU A 63 -8.29 29.71 9.59
C GLU A 63 -9.36 29.80 8.52
N LYS A 64 -9.10 29.25 7.33
CA LYS A 64 -10.09 29.18 6.26
C LYS A 64 -11.34 28.42 6.72
N TYR A 65 -11.19 27.26 7.34
CA TYR A 65 -12.32 26.50 7.85
C TYR A 65 -13.11 27.26 8.92
N ALA A 66 -12.44 27.99 9.81
CA ALA A 66 -13.10 28.82 10.81
C ALA A 66 -13.91 29.97 10.19
N ASN A 67 -13.40 30.56 9.11
CA ASN A 67 -14.10 31.61 8.37
C ASN A 67 -15.27 31.07 7.53
N ASP A 68 -15.15 29.86 6.97
CA ASP A 68 -16.21 29.23 6.18
C ASP A 68 -17.42 28.76 7.03
N ILE A 69 -17.26 28.70 8.37
CA ILE A 69 -18.35 28.40 9.33
C ILE A 69 -19.14 29.65 9.73
N LEU A 70 -18.57 30.85 9.54
CA LEU A 70 -19.19 32.15 9.86
C LEU A 70 -19.94 32.72 8.65
#